data_AF-A0A2H6EF71-F1
#
_entry.id   AF-A0A2H6EF71-F1
#
_cell.length_a   1.000
_cell.length_b   1.000
_cell.length_c   1.000
_cell.angle_alpha   90.00
_cell.angle_beta   90.00
_cell.angle_gamma   90.00
#
_symmetry.space_group_name_H-M   'P 1'
#
loop_
_entity.id
_entity.type
_entity.pdbx_description
1 polymer ?
#
loop_
_entity_poly.entity_id
_entity_poly.type
_entity_poly.pdbx_seq_one_letter_code
_entity_poly.pdbx_strand_id
1 'polypeptide(L)'
;MKSIDIKIERNKLPPPSSVDYMVILDQIEGDTRKDENRLNDKSKRTFEVKALLSKALFFNQRVDFSIDEKAGSSFFVIPPNAVKMLIPNTFGVFTCYKNEANELSLITTNIEANGWEEAFQIFFKVVSPFLDHLSFLTNSPFIISKVFCRDKKNDYSVHSYEVPYYSVSINPDVKSIPNELIPIFSLYREAKNNVSSYYRFLCYYKILEGIFKYIRPQLFLLSKEKNITIQPVKEKVPDHKDLGHEHKIFVGENIRKIFDDYLTNQFRNTVAHYLLDDGSVLNVSDYYINTKFNKVLLLIELCVREVIVNQLNYFEQFYEGSN
;
A
#
# COMPACT_ATOMS: atom_id res chain seq x y z
N MET A 1 -26.96 -10.53 9.98
CA MET A 1 -26.88 -9.16 9.42
C MET A 1 -27.10 -9.27 7.91
N LYS A 2 -28.04 -8.52 7.31
CA LYS A 2 -28.19 -8.54 5.84
C LYS A 2 -26.94 -7.92 5.22
N SER A 3 -26.36 -8.56 4.20
CA SER A 3 -25.26 -7.97 3.44
C SER A 3 -25.78 -6.71 2.74
N ILE A 4 -25.16 -5.56 3.02
CA ILE A 4 -25.46 -4.31 2.33
C ILE A 4 -24.54 -4.23 1.12
N ASP A 5 -25.11 -4.18 -0.08
CA ASP A 5 -24.35 -3.95 -1.31
C ASP A 5 -24.27 -2.45 -1.57
N ILE A 6 -23.10 -1.86 -1.29
CA ILE A 6 -22.84 -0.42 -1.49
C ILE A 6 -22.12 -0.26 -2.83
N LYS A 7 -22.76 0.44 -3.77
CA LYS A 7 -22.15 0.79 -5.06
C LYS A 7 -21.45 2.14 -4.97
N ILE A 8 -20.13 2.14 -5.14
CA ILE A 8 -19.31 3.35 -5.16
C ILE A 8 -18.80 3.58 -6.58
N GLU A 9 -18.97 4.80 -7.09
CA GLU A 9 -18.46 5.18 -8.40
C GLU A 9 -16.93 5.16 -8.41
N ARG A 10 -16.33 4.65 -9.49
CA ARG A 10 -14.87 4.50 -9.59
C ARG A 10 -14.11 5.81 -9.40
N ASN A 11 -14.64 6.92 -9.89
CA ASN A 11 -14.00 8.23 -9.76
C ASN A 11 -13.91 8.73 -8.30
N LYS A 12 -14.62 8.10 -7.36
CA LYS A 12 -14.56 8.39 -5.92
C LYS A 12 -13.58 7.50 -5.16
N LEU A 13 -13.02 6.48 -5.82
CA LEU A 13 -12.02 5.60 -5.23
C LEU A 13 -10.60 6.10 -5.58
N PRO A 14 -9.61 5.89 -4.69
CA PRO A 14 -8.20 6.15 -4.98
C PRO A 14 -7.65 5.31 -6.16
N PRO A 15 -6.34 5.37 -6.46
CA PRO A 15 -5.74 4.51 -7.47
C PRO A 15 -5.85 3.03 -7.10
N PRO A 16 -5.96 2.11 -8.09
CA PRO A 16 -6.03 0.68 -7.81
C PRO A 16 -4.80 0.19 -7.04
N SER A 17 -4.93 -0.88 -6.24
CA SER A 17 -3.88 -1.47 -5.38
C SER A 17 -3.33 -0.57 -4.26
N SER A 18 -3.99 0.55 -3.98
CA SER A 18 -3.75 1.27 -2.73
C SER A 18 -4.57 0.63 -1.61
N VAL A 19 -4.04 0.65 -0.39
CA VAL A 19 -4.79 0.34 0.82
C VAL A 19 -5.37 1.64 1.35
N ASP A 20 -6.67 1.64 1.60
CA ASP A 20 -7.40 2.80 2.10
C ASP A 20 -8.44 2.37 3.16
N TYR A 21 -9.05 3.35 3.82
CA TYR A 21 -10.00 3.14 4.90
C TYR A 21 -11.36 3.74 4.57
N MET A 22 -12.40 2.94 4.77
CA MET A 22 -13.79 3.41 4.65
C MET A 22 -14.40 3.59 6.03
N VAL A 23 -14.84 4.81 6.32
CA VAL A 23 -15.57 5.13 7.55
C VAL A 23 -17.07 5.02 7.27
N ILE A 24 -17.74 4.10 7.95
CA ILE A 24 -19.18 3.85 7.84
C ILE A 24 -19.82 4.32 9.14
N LEU A 25 -20.64 5.36 9.04
CA LEU A 25 -21.41 5.91 10.15
C LEU A 25 -22.80 5.27 10.17
N ASP A 26 -23.18 4.67 11.31
CA ASP A 26 -24.50 4.06 11.43
C ASP A 26 -25.57 5.15 11.58
N GLN A 27 -26.67 4.96 10.86
CA GLN A 27 -27.87 5.77 10.97
C GLN A 27 -28.83 5.09 11.95
N ILE A 28 -28.90 5.62 13.17
CA ILE A 28 -29.74 5.10 14.24
C ILE A 28 -31.02 5.95 14.31
N GLU A 29 -32.18 5.30 14.30
CA GLU A 29 -33.46 5.98 14.40
C GLU A 29 -33.53 6.82 15.69
N GLY A 30 -33.83 8.10 15.55
CA GLY A 30 -33.91 9.04 16.67
C GLY A 30 -32.58 9.64 17.14
N ASP A 31 -31.44 9.31 16.51
CA ASP A 31 -30.17 9.95 16.83
C ASP A 31 -30.12 11.39 16.29
N THR A 32 -30.04 12.37 17.19
CA THR A 32 -29.98 13.80 16.86
C THR A 32 -28.57 14.35 16.79
N ARG A 33 -27.54 13.53 17.06
CA ARG A 33 -26.13 13.98 17.01
C ARG A 33 -25.73 14.25 15.57
N LYS A 34 -24.98 15.34 15.33
CA LYS A 34 -24.42 15.63 14.01
C LYS A 34 -23.29 14.64 13.66
N ASP A 35 -23.28 14.17 12.42
CA ASP A 35 -22.24 13.29 11.88
C ASP A 35 -20.83 13.83 12.11
N GLU A 36 -20.62 15.11 11.83
CA GLU A 36 -19.33 15.79 12.03
C GLU A 36 -18.85 15.72 13.50
N ASN A 37 -19.75 15.87 14.46
CA ASN A 37 -19.40 15.79 15.89
C ASN A 37 -18.99 14.36 16.28
N ARG A 38 -19.66 13.35 15.70
CA ARG A 38 -19.38 11.93 15.95
C ARG A 38 -18.03 11.53 15.35
N LEU A 39 -17.73 11.98 14.14
CA LEU A 39 -16.50 11.67 13.42
C LEU A 39 -15.28 12.42 13.98
N ASN A 40 -15.48 13.64 14.50
CA ASN A 40 -14.41 14.48 15.03
C ASN A 40 -14.25 14.39 16.57
N ASP A 41 -15.01 13.53 17.26
CA ASP A 41 -14.83 13.30 18.69
C ASP A 41 -13.43 12.76 18.99
N LYS A 42 -12.63 13.53 19.74
CA LYS A 42 -11.27 13.19 20.19
C LYS A 42 -11.20 12.76 21.66
N SER A 43 -12.34 12.55 22.32
CA SER A 43 -12.34 12.04 23.70
C SER A 43 -11.85 10.61 23.77
N LYS A 44 -11.08 10.30 24.82
CA LYS A 44 -10.59 8.94 25.07
C LYS A 44 -11.76 7.99 25.32
N ARG A 45 -11.77 6.86 24.62
CA ARG A 45 -12.83 5.84 24.69
C ARG A 45 -12.36 4.50 24.13
N THR A 46 -13.19 3.48 24.34
CA THR A 46 -12.94 2.12 23.86
C THR A 46 -13.29 1.95 22.38
N PHE A 47 -12.34 1.40 21.62
CA PHE A 47 -12.51 0.96 20.24
C PHE A 47 -12.33 -0.56 20.17
N GLU A 48 -13.25 -1.25 19.51
CA GLU A 48 -13.09 -2.68 19.20
C GLU A 48 -12.30 -2.80 17.89
N VAL A 49 -11.10 -3.38 17.95
CA VAL A 49 -10.23 -3.55 16.80
C VAL A 49 -10.13 -5.02 16.44
N LYS A 50 -10.15 -5.31 15.13
CA LYS A 50 -10.07 -6.65 14.57
C LYS A 50 -9.10 -6.67 13.39
N ALA A 51 -8.37 -7.77 13.23
CA ALA A 51 -7.54 -8.04 12.06
C ALA A 51 -7.76 -9.46 11.57
N LEU A 52 -8.05 -9.61 10.28
CA LEU A 52 -8.29 -10.88 9.61
C LEU A 52 -7.02 -11.38 8.92
N LEU A 53 -6.62 -12.61 9.22
CA LEU A 53 -5.47 -13.24 8.57
C LEU A 53 -5.87 -13.92 7.26
N SER A 54 -4.92 -14.00 6.32
CA SER A 54 -5.07 -14.73 5.07
C SER A 54 -3.79 -15.49 4.71
N LYS A 55 -3.96 -16.61 4.00
CA LYS A 55 -2.89 -17.35 3.32
C LYS A 55 -2.55 -16.81 1.93
N ALA A 56 -3.47 -16.07 1.32
CA ALA A 56 -3.38 -15.65 -0.07
C ALA A 56 -3.76 -14.18 -0.25
N LEU A 57 -3.25 -13.63 -1.35
CA LEU A 57 -3.61 -12.32 -1.86
C LEU A 57 -4.78 -12.48 -2.81
N PHE A 58 -5.79 -11.62 -2.67
CA PHE A 58 -7.00 -11.67 -3.49
C PHE A 58 -7.20 -10.33 -4.19
N PHE A 59 -7.05 -10.32 -5.52
CA PHE A 59 -7.47 -9.18 -6.34
C PHE A 59 -8.95 -9.31 -6.64
N ASN A 60 -9.78 -8.66 -5.84
CA ASN A 60 -11.23 -8.71 -6.00
C ASN A 60 -11.74 -7.53 -6.83
N GLN A 61 -12.87 -7.72 -7.53
CA GLN A 61 -13.62 -6.63 -8.17
C GLN A 61 -14.60 -5.96 -7.21
N ARG A 62 -14.83 -6.56 -6.03
CA ARG A 62 -15.75 -6.09 -5.00
C ARG A 62 -15.01 -5.99 -3.69
N VAL A 63 -15.36 -4.98 -2.91
CA VAL A 63 -14.89 -4.83 -1.54
C VAL A 63 -15.87 -5.52 -0.63
N ASP A 64 -15.41 -6.52 0.11
CA ASP A 64 -16.19 -7.19 1.13
C ASP A 64 -15.75 -6.70 2.51
N PHE A 65 -16.67 -6.10 3.26
CA PHE A 65 -16.44 -5.62 4.62
C PHE A 65 -16.78 -6.65 5.70
N SER A 66 -17.14 -7.88 5.32
CA SER A 66 -17.33 -8.94 6.30
C SER A 66 -16.03 -9.22 7.05
N ILE A 67 -16.16 -9.28 8.38
CA ILE A 67 -15.09 -9.65 9.29
C ILE A 67 -15.63 -10.62 10.33
N ASP A 68 -15.20 -11.88 10.20
CA ASP A 68 -15.65 -13.01 10.98
C ASP A 68 -14.53 -14.05 11.02
N GLU A 69 -14.42 -14.83 12.09
CA GLU A 69 -13.38 -15.86 12.19
C GLU A 69 -13.45 -16.90 11.06
N LYS A 70 -14.62 -17.12 10.45
CA LYS A 70 -14.78 -18.06 9.34
C LYS A 70 -14.23 -17.55 8.02
N ALA A 71 -14.12 -16.23 7.85
CA ALA A 71 -13.62 -15.62 6.63
C ALA A 71 -12.07 -15.59 6.57
N GLY A 72 -11.40 -15.76 7.72
CA GLY A 72 -9.95 -15.71 7.82
C GLY A 72 -9.30 -17.08 7.69
N SER A 73 -8.02 -17.08 7.32
CA SER A 73 -7.20 -18.29 7.22
C SER A 73 -5.73 -17.97 7.51
N SER A 74 -4.98 -18.93 8.01
CA SER A 74 -3.52 -18.80 8.13
C SER A 74 -2.87 -20.17 8.16
N PHE A 75 -1.54 -20.21 8.10
CA PHE A 75 -0.77 -21.44 8.28
C PHE A 75 -0.60 -21.82 9.76
N PHE A 76 -1.03 -20.97 10.69
CA PHE A 76 -0.89 -21.23 12.14
C PHE A 76 -2.10 -21.99 12.66
N VAL A 77 -1.90 -23.18 13.22
CA VAL A 77 -2.99 -24.01 13.76
C VAL A 77 -3.04 -23.89 15.28
N ILE A 78 -4.22 -23.55 15.81
CA ILE A 78 -4.52 -23.59 17.23
C ILE A 78 -4.95 -25.03 17.58
N PRO A 79 -4.44 -25.65 18.66
CA PRO A 79 -4.84 -27.00 19.05
C PRO A 79 -6.37 -27.20 19.10
N PRO A 80 -6.92 -28.34 18.65
CA PRO A 80 -8.37 -28.55 18.57
C PRO A 80 -9.11 -28.35 19.90
N ASN A 81 -8.46 -28.71 21.01
CA ASN A 81 -8.96 -28.56 22.38
C ASN A 81 -8.94 -27.10 22.89
N ALA A 82 -8.15 -26.22 22.26
CA ALA A 82 -8.15 -24.80 22.59
C ALA A 82 -9.22 -24.07 21.78
N VAL A 83 -10.10 -23.32 22.47
CA VAL A 83 -11.15 -22.51 21.83
C VAL A 83 -10.56 -21.24 21.20
N LYS A 84 -9.59 -20.64 21.88
CA LYS A 84 -8.93 -19.39 21.50
C LYS A 84 -7.54 -19.32 22.12
N MET A 85 -6.70 -18.45 21.57
CA MET A 85 -5.40 -18.10 22.13
C MET A 85 -5.45 -16.67 22.68
N LEU A 86 -4.75 -16.41 23.79
CA LEU A 86 -4.72 -15.11 24.46
C LEU A 86 -3.30 -14.56 24.45
N ILE A 87 -3.17 -13.27 24.16
CA ILE A 87 -1.89 -12.54 24.17
C ILE A 87 -2.02 -11.42 25.21
N PRO A 88 -1.70 -11.69 26.50
CA PRO A 88 -1.69 -10.67 27.53
C PRO A 88 -0.51 -9.72 27.33
N ASN A 89 -0.76 -8.41 27.46
CA ASN A 89 0.27 -7.37 27.37
C ASN A 89 -0.16 -6.11 28.14
N THR A 90 0.65 -5.06 28.09
CA THR A 90 0.41 -3.79 28.79
C THR A 90 -0.81 -3.02 28.33
N PHE A 91 -1.33 -3.29 27.12
CA PHE A 91 -2.53 -2.67 26.54
C PHE A 91 -3.79 -3.54 26.71
N GLY A 92 -3.70 -4.66 27.46
CA GLY A 92 -4.82 -5.57 27.71
C GLY A 92 -4.59 -6.96 27.13
N VAL A 93 -5.68 -7.67 26.84
CA VAL A 93 -5.65 -9.04 26.33
C VAL A 93 -6.15 -9.10 24.90
N PHE A 94 -5.28 -9.49 23.97
CA PHE A 94 -5.65 -9.70 22.59
C PHE A 94 -6.10 -11.15 22.42
N THR A 95 -7.26 -11.34 21.82
CA THR A 95 -7.86 -12.64 21.61
C THR A 95 -7.68 -13.07 20.16
N CYS A 96 -7.18 -14.29 20.00
CA CYS A 96 -6.92 -14.95 18.74
C CYS A 96 -7.93 -16.09 18.55
N TYR A 97 -8.78 -15.98 17.54
CA TYR A 97 -9.79 -16.99 17.19
C TYR A 97 -9.31 -17.88 16.06
N LYS A 98 -9.85 -19.10 16.04
CA LYS A 98 -9.61 -20.08 14.98
C LYS A 98 -10.83 -20.26 14.09
N ASN A 99 -10.59 -20.62 12.83
CA ASN A 99 -11.65 -21.05 11.90
C ASN A 99 -11.98 -22.55 12.08
N GLU A 100 -12.87 -23.08 11.25
CA GLU A 100 -13.30 -24.49 11.27
C GLU A 100 -12.16 -25.49 10.99
N ALA A 101 -11.11 -25.05 10.30
CA ALA A 101 -9.88 -25.84 10.07
C ALA A 101 -8.87 -25.74 11.24
N ASN A 102 -9.27 -25.13 12.36
CA ASN A 102 -8.43 -24.81 13.52
C ASN A 102 -7.29 -23.80 13.24
N GLU A 103 -7.35 -23.07 12.13
CA GLU A 103 -6.33 -22.09 11.78
C GLU A 103 -6.61 -20.76 12.47
N LEU A 104 -5.57 -20.10 13.00
CA LEU A 104 -5.65 -18.73 13.48
C LEU A 104 -6.18 -17.84 12.35
N SER A 105 -7.33 -17.21 12.56
CA SER A 105 -8.05 -16.52 11.49
C SER A 105 -8.35 -15.07 11.80
N LEU A 106 -8.58 -14.75 13.08
CA LEU A 106 -8.99 -13.42 13.52
C LEU A 106 -8.29 -13.06 14.83
N ILE A 107 -7.74 -11.85 14.90
CA ILE A 107 -7.19 -11.26 16.12
C ILE A 107 -8.04 -10.06 16.50
N THR A 108 -8.44 -9.94 17.76
CA THR A 108 -9.26 -8.84 18.23
C THR A 108 -8.96 -8.41 19.65
N THR A 109 -9.23 -7.14 19.96
CA THR A 109 -9.15 -6.59 21.30
C THR A 109 -10.01 -5.32 21.42
N ASN A 110 -10.18 -4.83 22.64
CA ASN A 110 -10.72 -3.51 22.93
C ASN A 110 -9.57 -2.58 23.36
N ILE A 111 -9.46 -1.41 22.75
CA ILE A 111 -8.36 -0.46 22.97
C ILE A 111 -8.92 0.89 23.38
N GLU A 112 -8.36 1.47 24.44
CA GLU A 112 -8.61 2.85 24.83
C GLU A 112 -7.76 3.82 24.00
N ALA A 113 -8.40 4.68 23.21
CA ALA A 113 -7.74 5.63 22.33
C ALA A 113 -8.58 6.91 22.14
N ASN A 114 -8.03 7.94 21.52
CA ASN A 114 -8.75 9.19 21.17
C ASN A 114 -9.36 9.14 19.76
N GLY A 115 -9.02 8.12 18.97
CA GLY A 115 -9.46 7.93 17.59
C GLY A 115 -9.06 6.56 17.06
N TRP A 116 -9.62 6.17 15.91
CA TRP A 116 -9.38 4.86 15.32
C TRP A 116 -7.93 4.71 14.81
N GLU A 117 -7.28 5.80 14.38
CA GLU A 117 -5.88 5.76 13.95
C GLU A 117 -4.95 5.39 15.11
N GLU A 118 -5.17 5.98 16.29
CA GLU A 118 -4.43 5.65 17.51
C GLU A 118 -4.74 4.22 17.97
N ALA A 119 -6.01 3.78 17.86
CA ALA A 119 -6.39 2.41 18.17
C ALA A 119 -5.66 1.39 17.27
N PHE A 120 -5.55 1.65 15.97
CA PHE A 120 -4.75 0.81 15.06
C PHE A 120 -3.27 0.82 15.42
N GLN A 121 -2.70 1.98 15.76
CA GLN A 121 -1.30 2.06 16.17
C GLN A 121 -1.03 1.18 17.40
N ILE A 122 -1.86 1.26 18.43
CA ILE A 122 -1.73 0.42 19.64
C ILE A 122 -1.93 -1.06 19.28
N PHE A 123 -2.90 -1.37 18.43
CA PHE A 123 -3.16 -2.74 17.99
C PHE A 123 -1.93 -3.36 17.31
N PHE A 124 -1.35 -2.68 16.33
CA PHE A 124 -0.21 -3.18 15.56
C PHE A 124 1.09 -3.21 16.36
N LYS A 125 1.26 -2.37 17.39
CA LYS A 125 2.38 -2.48 18.33
C LYS A 125 2.47 -3.83 19.04
N VAL A 126 1.32 -4.51 19.23
CA VAL A 126 1.26 -5.84 19.86
C VAL A 126 1.23 -6.94 18.80
N VAL A 127 0.35 -6.79 17.80
CA VAL A 127 0.07 -7.86 16.85
C VAL A 127 1.21 -8.10 15.86
N SER A 128 1.86 -7.04 15.36
CA SER A 128 2.96 -7.20 14.41
C SER A 128 4.12 -8.02 14.99
N PRO A 129 4.73 -7.65 16.15
CA PRO A 129 5.83 -8.43 16.70
C PRO A 129 5.45 -9.87 17.06
N PHE A 130 4.21 -10.08 17.50
CA PHE A 130 3.69 -11.41 17.78
C PHE A 130 3.65 -12.27 16.52
N LEU A 131 3.10 -11.75 15.42
CA LEU A 131 3.03 -12.48 14.16
C LEU A 131 4.41 -12.66 13.51
N ASP A 132 5.30 -11.67 13.63
CA ASP A 132 6.69 -11.78 13.19
C ASP A 132 7.40 -12.95 13.91
N HIS A 133 7.21 -13.06 15.23
CA HIS A 133 7.75 -14.16 16.02
C HIS A 133 7.13 -15.51 15.64
N LEU A 134 5.81 -15.57 15.40
CA LEU A 134 5.16 -16.80 14.92
C LEU A 134 5.70 -17.23 13.55
N SER A 135 5.88 -16.29 12.63
CA SER A 135 6.46 -16.54 11.30
C SER A 135 7.87 -17.13 11.43
N PHE A 136 8.69 -16.57 12.32
CA PHE A 136 10.01 -17.12 12.62
C PHE A 136 9.95 -18.55 13.19
N LEU A 137 9.12 -18.78 14.20
CA LEU A 137 9.04 -20.10 14.86
C LEU A 137 8.53 -21.21 13.94
N THR A 138 7.64 -20.87 13.01
CA THR A 138 6.93 -21.86 12.17
C THR A 138 7.42 -21.88 10.73
N ASN A 139 8.36 -20.99 10.37
CA ASN A 139 8.82 -20.78 8.99
C ASN A 139 7.64 -20.66 8.00
N SER A 140 6.61 -19.92 8.39
CA SER A 140 5.34 -19.84 7.65
C SER A 140 4.94 -18.38 7.43
N PRO A 141 4.51 -18.01 6.21
CA PRO A 141 4.08 -16.65 5.93
C PRO A 141 2.70 -16.37 6.52
N PHE A 142 2.37 -15.09 6.65
CA PHE A 142 1.02 -14.64 6.96
C PHE A 142 0.76 -13.30 6.26
N ILE A 143 -0.52 -13.01 6.03
CA ILE A 143 -0.97 -11.71 5.53
C ILE A 143 -2.07 -11.21 6.45
N ILE A 144 -2.00 -9.95 6.84
CA ILE A 144 -3.14 -9.25 7.45
C ILE A 144 -3.95 -8.67 6.30
N SER A 145 -5.08 -9.32 6.01
CA SER A 145 -5.89 -9.03 4.82
C SER A 145 -6.89 -7.90 5.01
N LYS A 146 -7.44 -7.78 6.23
CA LYS A 146 -8.40 -6.75 6.60
C LYS A 146 -8.16 -6.31 8.04
N VAL A 147 -8.42 -5.05 8.30
CA VAL A 147 -8.41 -4.42 9.61
C VAL A 147 -9.73 -3.67 9.77
N PHE A 148 -10.31 -3.78 10.95
CA PHE A 148 -11.58 -3.18 11.29
C PHE A 148 -11.47 -2.50 12.65
N CYS A 149 -12.14 -1.37 12.78
CA CYS A 149 -12.33 -0.66 14.04
C CYS A 149 -13.81 -0.34 14.23
N ARG A 150 -14.35 -0.52 15.43
CA ARG A 150 -15.68 -0.06 15.81
C ARG A 150 -15.58 0.91 16.97
N ASP A 151 -16.11 2.11 16.76
CA ASP A 151 -16.42 3.05 17.82
C ASP A 151 -17.89 2.83 18.24
N LYS A 152 -18.08 2.23 19.42
CA LYS A 152 -19.42 1.98 19.97
C LYS A 152 -20.08 3.24 20.53
N LYS A 153 -19.30 4.25 20.90
CA LYS A 153 -19.83 5.51 21.47
C LYS A 153 -20.43 6.36 20.37
N ASN A 154 -19.71 6.49 19.25
CA ASN A 154 -20.10 7.33 18.12
C ASN A 154 -20.76 6.55 16.98
N ASP A 155 -20.97 5.25 17.16
CA ASP A 155 -21.68 4.37 16.23
C ASP A 155 -21.14 4.46 14.80
N TYR A 156 -19.82 4.36 14.65
CA TYR A 156 -19.20 4.21 13.35
C TYR A 156 -18.21 3.07 13.35
N SER A 157 -17.93 2.56 12.16
CA SER A 157 -16.88 1.59 11.93
C SER A 157 -15.92 2.07 10.86
N VAL A 158 -14.68 1.61 10.93
CA VAL A 158 -13.64 1.86 9.95
C VAL A 158 -13.17 0.53 9.42
N HIS A 159 -13.13 0.40 8.09
CA HIS A 159 -12.75 -0.83 7.40
C HIS A 159 -11.60 -0.54 6.46
N SER A 160 -10.50 -1.28 6.58
CA SER A 160 -9.47 -1.27 5.55
C SER A 160 -9.97 -1.99 4.30
N TYR A 161 -9.61 -1.48 3.13
CA TYR A 161 -9.85 -2.18 1.88
C TYR A 161 -8.70 -1.94 0.90
N GLU A 162 -8.46 -2.91 0.03
CA GLU A 162 -7.61 -2.71 -1.15
C GLU A 162 -8.49 -2.22 -2.30
N VAL A 163 -8.07 -1.14 -2.95
CA VAL A 163 -8.83 -0.58 -4.08
C VAL A 163 -8.79 -1.56 -5.26
N PRO A 164 -9.95 -2.03 -5.74
CA PRO A 164 -10.02 -3.10 -6.74
C PRO A 164 -9.45 -2.65 -8.10
N TYR A 165 -8.85 -3.61 -8.80
CA TYR A 165 -8.54 -3.47 -10.22
C TYR A 165 -9.79 -3.66 -11.07
N TYR A 166 -9.81 -3.05 -12.25
CA TYR A 166 -10.90 -3.16 -13.21
C TYR A 166 -10.39 -3.68 -14.55
N SER A 167 -11.26 -4.34 -15.30
CA SER A 167 -10.96 -4.78 -16.65
C SER A 167 -10.70 -3.57 -17.55
N VAL A 168 -9.58 -3.62 -18.27
CA VAL A 168 -9.20 -2.60 -19.24
C VAL A 168 -9.13 -3.25 -20.62
N SER A 169 -9.62 -2.56 -21.65
CA SER A 169 -9.42 -2.98 -23.03
C SER A 169 -7.96 -2.73 -23.42
N ILE A 170 -7.32 -3.74 -24.00
CA ILE A 170 -5.98 -3.61 -24.57
C ILE A 170 -6.08 -3.24 -26.05
N ASN A 171 -5.14 -2.44 -26.53
CA ASN A 171 -4.96 -2.27 -27.98
C ASN A 171 -4.34 -3.58 -28.53
N PRO A 172 -4.93 -4.24 -29.54
CA PRO A 172 -4.35 -5.44 -30.13
C PRO A 172 -3.02 -5.18 -30.85
N ASP A 173 -2.73 -3.94 -31.25
CA ASP A 173 -1.52 -3.60 -31.96
C ASP A 173 -0.33 -3.50 -31.00
N VAL A 174 0.56 -4.49 -31.07
CA VAL A 174 1.78 -4.53 -30.27
C VAL A 174 2.86 -3.68 -30.96
N LYS A 175 3.17 -2.51 -30.39
CA LYS A 175 4.38 -1.78 -30.76
C LYS A 175 5.62 -2.57 -30.35
N SER A 176 6.69 -2.49 -31.15
CA SER A 176 7.99 -3.06 -30.79
C SER A 176 8.48 -2.47 -29.47
N ILE A 177 9.01 -3.32 -28.60
CA ILE A 177 9.54 -2.94 -27.29
C ILE A 177 11.07 -2.91 -27.40
N PRO A 178 11.74 -1.78 -27.11
CA PRO A 178 13.19 -1.73 -27.03
C PRO A 178 13.72 -2.73 -25.98
N ASN A 179 14.75 -3.51 -26.34
CA ASN A 179 15.27 -4.58 -25.50
C ASN A 179 15.72 -4.07 -24.13
N GLU A 180 16.27 -2.87 -24.10
CA GLU A 180 16.75 -2.16 -22.90
C GLU A 180 15.61 -1.87 -21.91
N LEU A 181 14.36 -1.77 -22.38
CA LEU A 181 13.19 -1.50 -21.55
C LEU A 181 12.48 -2.77 -21.07
N ILE A 182 12.83 -3.97 -21.57
CA ILE A 182 12.22 -5.23 -21.11
C ILE A 182 12.38 -5.40 -19.57
N PRO A 183 13.57 -5.20 -18.97
CA PRO A 183 13.73 -5.29 -17.52
C PRO A 183 12.92 -4.23 -16.76
N ILE A 184 12.76 -3.04 -17.36
CA ILE A 184 11.99 -1.93 -16.80
C ILE A 184 10.51 -2.31 -16.69
N PHE A 185 9.93 -2.86 -17.76
CA PHE A 185 8.54 -3.34 -17.74
C PHE A 185 8.35 -4.51 -16.78
N SER A 186 9.35 -5.40 -16.66
CA SER A 186 9.31 -6.49 -15.67
C SER A 186 9.23 -5.94 -14.24
N LEU A 187 10.05 -4.94 -13.90
CA LEU A 187 10.00 -4.29 -12.58
C LEU A 187 8.67 -3.56 -12.35
N TYR A 188 8.11 -2.93 -13.39
CA TYR A 188 6.83 -2.25 -13.27
C TYR A 188 5.70 -3.24 -12.96
N ARG A 189 5.66 -4.37 -13.68
CA ARG A 189 4.70 -5.45 -13.42
C ARG A 189 4.88 -6.04 -12.01
N GLU A 190 6.12 -6.26 -11.59
CA GLU A 190 6.43 -6.74 -10.24
C GLU A 190 5.88 -5.80 -9.16
N ALA A 191 6.04 -4.49 -9.34
CA ALA A 191 5.49 -3.49 -8.42
C ALA A 191 3.94 -3.47 -8.36
N LYS A 192 3.25 -3.83 -9.45
CA LYS A 192 1.78 -3.92 -9.46
C LYS A 192 1.26 -5.19 -8.80
N ASN A 193 2.04 -6.27 -8.83
CA ASN A 193 1.64 -7.58 -8.32
C ASN A 193 2.04 -7.82 -6.86
N ASN A 194 2.91 -6.99 -6.31
CA ASN A 194 3.40 -7.14 -4.94
C ASN A 194 2.56 -6.32 -3.94
N VAL A 195 2.45 -6.79 -2.70
CA VAL A 195 1.69 -6.14 -1.62
C VAL A 195 2.56 -5.39 -0.61
N SER A 196 3.87 -5.63 -0.62
CA SER A 196 4.79 -4.93 0.26
C SER A 196 5.02 -3.52 -0.26
N SER A 197 4.54 -2.51 0.48
CA SER A 197 4.74 -1.10 0.18
C SER A 197 6.22 -0.76 -0.05
N TYR A 198 7.12 -1.35 0.74
CA TYR A 198 8.57 -1.19 0.62
C TYR A 198 9.09 -1.74 -0.70
N TYR A 199 8.70 -2.98 -1.04
CA TYR A 199 9.20 -3.63 -2.25
C TYR A 199 8.65 -2.97 -3.51
N ARG A 200 7.38 -2.58 -3.51
CA ARG A 200 6.77 -1.79 -4.59
C ARG A 200 7.53 -0.48 -4.81
N PHE A 201 7.84 0.24 -3.73
CA PHE A 201 8.67 1.44 -3.79
C PHE A 201 10.04 1.13 -4.40
N LEU A 202 10.73 0.07 -3.95
CA LEU A 202 12.03 -0.32 -4.47
C LEU A 202 12.00 -0.68 -5.96
N CYS A 203 10.96 -1.37 -6.43
CA CYS A 203 10.78 -1.67 -7.85
C CYS A 203 10.65 -0.38 -8.68
N TYR A 204 9.79 0.55 -8.25
CA TYR A 204 9.64 1.85 -8.92
C TYR A 204 10.92 2.69 -8.86
N TYR A 205 11.60 2.71 -7.72
CA TYR A 205 12.88 3.39 -7.56
C TYR A 205 13.94 2.83 -8.52
N LYS A 206 14.04 1.48 -8.61
CA LYS A 206 14.99 0.82 -9.53
C LYS A 206 14.71 1.11 -10.99
N ILE A 207 13.46 1.37 -11.36
CA ILE A 207 13.11 1.82 -12.72
C ILE A 207 13.71 3.21 -12.98
N LEU A 208 13.47 4.17 -12.09
CA LEU A 208 14.04 5.51 -12.21
C LEU A 208 15.56 5.45 -12.25
N GLU A 209 16.18 4.68 -11.36
CA GLU A 209 17.62 4.46 -11.32
C GLU A 209 18.16 3.86 -12.63
N GLY A 210 17.53 2.78 -13.12
CA GLY A 210 17.89 2.10 -14.36
C GLY A 210 17.87 3.05 -15.56
N ILE A 211 16.80 3.82 -15.71
CA ILE A 211 16.65 4.77 -16.81
C ILE A 211 17.65 5.91 -16.69
N PHE A 212 17.70 6.56 -15.53
CA PHE A 212 18.48 7.77 -15.35
C PHE A 212 20.00 7.56 -15.28
N LYS A 213 20.46 6.43 -14.76
CA LYS A 213 21.90 6.16 -14.58
C LYS A 213 22.50 5.31 -15.70
N TYR A 214 21.70 4.49 -16.39
CA TYR A 214 22.23 3.51 -17.34
C TYR A 214 21.64 3.66 -18.75
N ILE A 215 20.34 3.46 -18.91
CA ILE A 215 19.71 3.36 -20.24
C ILE A 215 19.77 4.69 -20.98
N ARG A 216 19.34 5.79 -20.35
CA ARG A 216 19.29 7.10 -21.00
C ARG A 216 20.68 7.64 -21.35
N PRO A 217 21.66 7.66 -20.43
CA PRO A 217 23.01 8.10 -20.80
C PRO A 217 23.60 7.30 -21.97
N GLN A 218 23.43 5.97 -21.99
CA GLN A 218 23.91 5.13 -23.08
C GLN A 218 23.23 5.46 -24.42
N LEU A 219 21.90 5.61 -24.43
CA LEU A 219 21.17 5.98 -25.65
C LEU A 219 21.64 7.33 -26.21
N PHE A 220 21.85 8.33 -25.36
CA PHE A 220 22.32 9.66 -25.77
C PHE A 220 23.78 9.66 -26.23
N LEU A 221 24.62 8.75 -25.73
CA LEU A 221 25.96 8.54 -26.26
C LEU A 221 25.90 7.91 -27.66
N LEU A 222 25.13 6.83 -27.82
CA LEU A 222 24.94 6.16 -29.10
C LEU A 222 24.33 7.09 -30.16
N SER A 223 23.40 7.96 -29.78
CA SER A 223 22.78 8.91 -30.70
C SER A 223 23.81 9.92 -31.22
N LYS A 224 24.72 10.40 -30.36
CA LYS A 224 25.83 11.27 -30.78
C LYS A 224 26.78 10.56 -31.73
N GLU A 225 27.15 9.31 -31.44
CA GLU A 225 28.02 8.51 -32.31
C GLU A 225 27.42 8.30 -33.71
N LYS A 226 26.09 8.18 -33.79
CA LYS A 226 25.35 8.03 -35.05
C LYS A 226 24.90 9.34 -35.70
N ASN A 227 25.25 10.50 -35.14
CA ASN A 227 24.74 11.82 -35.57
C ASN A 227 23.20 11.93 -35.59
N ILE A 228 22.53 11.20 -34.70
CA ILE A 228 21.07 11.23 -34.52
C ILE A 228 20.73 12.21 -33.41
N THR A 229 19.82 13.13 -33.73
CA THR A 229 19.36 14.14 -32.77
C THR A 229 18.16 13.63 -32.01
N ILE A 230 18.33 13.44 -30.69
CA ILE A 230 17.23 13.17 -29.75
C ILE A 230 16.91 14.48 -29.03
N GLN A 231 15.63 14.86 -29.01
CA GLN A 231 15.15 16.05 -28.32
C GLN A 231 14.84 15.73 -26.84
N PRO A 232 15.63 16.23 -25.87
CA PRO A 232 15.37 15.96 -24.46
C PRO A 232 14.14 16.73 -23.97
N VAL A 233 13.27 16.03 -23.24
CA VAL A 233 12.07 16.58 -22.61
C VAL A 233 12.37 16.92 -21.15
N LYS A 234 11.86 18.05 -20.67
CA LYS A 234 11.88 18.40 -19.24
C LYS A 234 10.78 17.64 -18.51
N GLU A 235 11.16 16.53 -17.91
CA GLU A 235 10.26 15.67 -17.15
C GLU A 235 9.84 16.33 -15.83
N LYS A 236 8.52 16.49 -15.65
CA LYS A 236 7.93 17.12 -14.48
C LYS A 236 6.96 16.15 -13.79
N VAL A 237 6.87 16.23 -12.47
CA VAL A 237 5.92 15.41 -11.69
C VAL A 237 4.49 15.73 -12.17
N PRO A 238 3.74 14.73 -12.67
CA PRO A 238 2.35 14.94 -13.10
C PRO A 238 1.44 15.24 -11.91
N ASP A 239 0.38 16.04 -12.14
CA ASP A 239 -0.69 16.18 -11.17
C ASP A 239 -1.62 14.95 -11.19
N HIS A 240 -2.19 14.62 -10.04
CA HIS A 240 -3.21 13.59 -9.92
C HIS A 240 -4.17 13.93 -8.77
N LYS A 241 -5.48 13.73 -8.99
CA LYS A 241 -6.52 14.05 -7.99
C LYS A 241 -6.32 13.34 -6.65
N ASP A 242 -5.82 12.11 -6.69
CA ASP A 242 -5.62 11.25 -5.52
C ASP A 242 -4.21 11.38 -4.91
N LEU A 243 -3.39 12.31 -5.41
CA LEU A 243 -2.09 12.60 -4.82
C LEU A 243 -2.29 13.29 -3.47
N GLY A 244 -1.75 12.68 -2.41
CA GLY A 244 -1.83 13.22 -1.05
C GLY A 244 -1.36 14.66 -0.95
N HIS A 245 -2.00 15.45 -0.09
CA HIS A 245 -1.70 16.88 0.09
C HIS A 245 -0.23 17.15 0.37
N GLU A 246 0.45 16.25 1.11
CA GLU A 246 1.87 16.33 1.41
C GLU A 246 2.78 16.23 0.17
N HIS A 247 2.31 15.60 -0.91
CA HIS A 247 3.07 15.39 -2.15
C HIS A 247 2.66 16.34 -3.27
N LYS A 248 1.53 17.06 -3.12
CA LYS A 248 1.07 18.08 -4.09
C LYS A 248 2.10 19.19 -4.31
N ILE A 249 2.94 19.48 -3.32
CA ILE A 249 4.04 20.45 -3.43
C ILE A 249 5.08 20.09 -4.49
N PHE A 250 5.16 18.83 -4.90
CA PHE A 250 6.11 18.36 -5.91
C PHE A 250 5.54 18.43 -7.33
N VAL A 251 4.24 18.68 -7.50
CA VAL A 251 3.62 18.76 -8.83
C VAL A 251 4.30 19.85 -9.66
N GLY A 252 4.72 19.50 -10.87
CA GLY A 252 5.45 20.40 -11.77
C GLY A 252 6.95 20.52 -11.49
N GLU A 253 7.46 19.99 -10.37
CA GLU A 253 8.89 19.92 -10.09
C GLU A 253 9.59 18.91 -11.02
N ASN A 254 10.89 19.07 -11.21
CA ASN A 254 11.69 18.16 -12.03
C ASN A 254 11.78 16.76 -11.40
N ILE A 255 11.43 15.71 -12.15
CA ILE A 255 11.41 14.35 -11.62
C ILE A 255 12.80 13.88 -11.16
N ARG A 256 13.86 14.23 -11.90
CA ARG A 256 15.23 13.85 -11.54
C ARG A 256 15.64 14.46 -10.19
N LYS A 257 15.30 15.73 -9.95
CA LYS A 257 15.50 16.39 -8.66
C LYS A 257 14.74 15.69 -7.53
N ILE A 258 13.47 15.34 -7.74
CA ILE A 258 12.69 14.59 -6.73
C ILE A 258 13.28 13.21 -6.45
N PHE A 259 13.78 12.53 -7.49
CA PHE A 259 14.47 11.25 -7.36
C PHE A 259 15.73 11.37 -6.48
N ASP A 260 16.62 12.32 -6.78
CA ASP A 260 17.88 12.49 -6.06
C ASP A 260 17.67 13.07 -4.64
N ASP A 261 16.82 14.08 -4.48
CA ASP A 261 16.74 14.86 -3.23
C ASP A 261 15.73 14.29 -2.21
N TYR A 262 14.61 13.77 -2.70
CA TYR A 262 13.50 13.33 -1.86
C TYR A 262 13.41 11.80 -1.78
N LEU A 263 13.20 11.12 -2.91
CA LEU A 263 12.98 9.67 -2.92
C LEU A 263 14.20 8.89 -2.43
N THR A 264 15.40 9.33 -2.82
CA THR A 264 16.65 8.69 -2.37
C THR A 264 16.85 8.87 -0.87
N ASN A 265 16.80 10.10 -0.40
CA ASN A 265 17.16 10.43 0.98
C ASN A 265 16.10 10.00 2.00
N GLN A 266 14.82 10.19 1.70
CA GLN A 266 13.72 9.97 2.66
C GLN A 266 13.19 8.53 2.69
N PHE A 267 13.45 7.75 1.64
CA PHE A 267 12.87 6.42 1.48
C PHE A 267 13.90 5.37 1.10
N ARG A 268 14.65 5.53 0.00
CA ARG A 268 15.59 4.49 -0.44
C ARG A 268 16.66 4.23 0.61
N ASN A 269 17.26 5.26 1.19
CA ASN A 269 18.26 5.07 2.24
C ASN A 269 17.65 4.41 3.48
N THR A 270 16.42 4.79 3.84
CA THR A 270 15.69 4.14 4.94
C THR A 270 15.50 2.63 4.69
N VAL A 271 15.07 2.20 3.51
CA VAL A 271 14.86 0.75 3.22
C VAL A 271 16.19 0.00 3.04
N ALA A 272 17.24 0.68 2.59
CA ALA A 272 18.54 0.05 2.33
C ALA A 272 19.34 -0.23 3.61
N HIS A 273 19.02 0.42 4.73
CA HIS A 273 19.79 0.32 5.98
C HIS A 273 18.93 -0.21 7.13
N TYR A 274 19.41 -1.26 7.79
CA TYR A 274 18.78 -1.79 9.01
C TYR A 274 18.84 -0.78 10.16
N LEU A 275 19.96 -0.05 10.28
CA LEU A 275 20.15 1.07 11.19
C LEU A 275 20.02 2.38 10.40
N LEU A 276 19.15 3.26 10.85
CA LEU A 276 19.02 4.61 10.32
C LEU A 276 20.09 5.54 10.92
N ASP A 277 20.29 6.69 10.30
CA ASP A 277 21.34 7.65 10.69
C ASP A 277 21.17 8.18 12.14
N ASP A 278 19.96 8.10 12.68
CA ASP A 278 19.63 8.47 14.07
C ASP A 278 19.81 7.31 15.08
N GLY A 279 20.29 6.16 14.62
CA GLY A 279 20.49 4.95 15.42
C GLY A 279 19.21 4.11 15.63
N SER A 280 18.07 4.52 15.08
CA SER A 280 16.84 3.72 15.11
C SER A 280 16.91 2.54 14.14
N VAL A 281 16.17 1.47 14.44
CA VAL A 281 16.09 0.28 13.59
C VAL A 281 14.86 0.35 12.71
N LEU A 282 15.00 0.06 11.41
CA LEU A 282 13.85 -0.10 10.53
C LEU A 282 13.08 -1.37 10.91
N ASN A 283 11.93 -1.19 11.56
CA ASN A 283 10.93 -2.24 11.72
C ASN A 283 9.95 -2.19 10.53
N VAL A 284 10.07 -3.14 9.60
CA VAL A 284 9.20 -3.23 8.41
C VAL A 284 7.76 -3.61 8.74
N SER A 285 7.51 -4.14 9.94
CA SER A 285 6.17 -4.47 10.45
C SER A 285 5.56 -3.31 11.24
N ASP A 286 6.25 -2.17 11.35
CA ASP A 286 5.72 -0.95 11.96
C ASP A 286 4.64 -0.31 11.06
N TYR A 287 3.47 -0.07 11.66
CA TYR A 287 2.30 0.45 10.97
C TYR A 287 2.51 1.87 10.42
N TYR A 288 3.21 2.75 11.15
CA TYR A 288 3.42 4.13 10.74
C TYR A 288 4.41 4.20 9.57
N ILE A 289 5.52 3.45 9.66
CA ILE A 289 6.49 3.38 8.57
C ILE A 289 5.82 2.81 7.32
N ASN A 290 5.06 1.72 7.43
CA ASN A 290 4.34 1.15 6.29
C ASN A 290 3.35 2.17 5.68
N THR A 291 2.60 2.89 6.51
CA THR A 291 1.70 3.97 6.07
C THR A 291 2.45 5.08 5.34
N LYS A 292 3.64 5.49 5.83
CA LYS A 292 4.50 6.48 5.16
C LYS A 292 4.91 6.00 3.76
N PHE A 293 5.29 4.73 3.61
CA PHE A 293 5.62 4.15 2.31
C PHE A 293 4.40 4.09 1.38
N ASN A 294 3.24 3.64 1.88
CA ASN A 294 2.01 3.60 1.09
C ASN A 294 1.65 4.96 0.50
N LYS A 295 1.81 6.04 1.27
CA LYS A 295 1.53 7.41 0.82
C LYS A 295 2.41 7.89 -0.33
N VAL A 296 3.68 7.45 -0.40
CA VAL A 296 4.60 7.89 -1.47
C VAL A 296 4.47 7.06 -2.76
N LEU A 297 3.83 5.88 -2.70
CA LEU A 297 3.73 4.96 -3.85
C LEU A 297 3.12 5.61 -5.08
N LEU A 298 2.06 6.41 -4.92
CA LEU A 298 1.44 7.09 -6.05
C LEU A 298 2.37 8.12 -6.68
N LEU A 299 3.09 8.91 -5.87
CA LEU A 299 4.03 9.91 -6.35
C LEU A 299 5.11 9.26 -7.23
N ILE A 300 5.75 8.20 -6.73
CA ILE A 300 6.82 7.54 -7.47
C ILE A 300 6.29 6.77 -8.70
N GLU A 301 5.09 6.18 -8.62
CA GLU A 301 4.46 5.52 -9.78
C GLU A 301 4.19 6.52 -10.91
N LEU A 302 3.66 7.72 -10.59
CA LEU A 302 3.45 8.78 -11.58
C LEU A 302 4.76 9.22 -12.24
N CYS A 303 5.81 9.43 -11.43
CA CYS A 303 7.14 9.75 -11.93
C CYS A 303 7.68 8.66 -12.86
N VAL A 304 7.58 7.39 -12.47
CA VAL A 304 8.03 6.25 -13.27
C VAL A 304 7.31 6.19 -14.60
N ARG A 305 5.98 6.35 -14.61
CA ARG A 305 5.19 6.30 -15.84
C ARG A 305 5.61 7.39 -16.81
N GLU A 306 5.76 8.62 -16.33
CA GLU A 306 6.22 9.76 -17.15
C GLU A 306 7.62 9.50 -17.73
N VAL A 307 8.54 9.01 -16.91
CA VAL A 307 9.93 8.73 -17.32
C VAL A 307 10.00 7.58 -18.33
N ILE A 308 9.19 6.52 -18.18
CA ILE A 308 9.09 5.42 -19.15
C ILE A 308 8.55 5.92 -20.49
N VAL A 309 7.47 6.72 -20.48
CA VAL A 309 6.87 7.26 -21.72
C VAL A 309 7.89 8.12 -22.47
N ASN A 310 8.57 9.03 -21.77
CA ASN A 310 9.61 9.86 -22.39
C ASN A 310 10.79 9.02 -22.89
N GLN A 311 11.17 7.97 -22.17
CA GLN A 311 12.23 7.07 -22.60
C GLN A 311 11.86 6.29 -23.88
N LEU A 312 10.61 5.84 -24.02
CA LEU A 312 10.10 5.24 -25.25
C LEU A 312 10.19 6.22 -26.42
N ASN A 313 9.78 7.48 -26.21
CA ASN A 313 9.86 8.52 -27.24
C ASN A 313 11.32 8.78 -27.68
N TYR A 314 12.29 8.69 -26.78
CA TYR A 314 13.71 8.81 -27.14
C TYR A 314 14.18 7.64 -28.01
N PHE A 315 13.72 6.42 -27.73
CA PHE A 315 14.02 5.27 -28.59
C PHE A 315 13.36 5.40 -29.96
N GLU A 316 12.12 5.88 -30.03
CA GLU A 316 11.42 6.13 -31.30
C GLU A 316 12.20 7.12 -32.18
N GLN A 317 12.60 8.29 -31.64
CA GLN A 317 13.45 9.26 -32.35
C GLN A 317 14.80 8.66 -32.78
N PHE A 318 15.41 7.83 -31.94
CA PHE A 318 16.68 7.17 -32.27
C PHE A 318 16.53 6.19 -33.45
N TYR A 319 15.47 5.40 -33.49
CA TYR A 319 15.24 4.45 -34.57
C TYR A 319 14.78 5.14 -35.86
N GLU A 320 13.94 6.17 -35.78
CA GLU A 320 13.53 6.97 -36.94
C GLU A 320 14.73 7.66 -37.61
N GLY A 321 15.65 8.22 -36.82
CA GLY A 321 16.89 8.81 -37.35
C GLY A 321 17.95 7.80 -37.81
N SER A 322 17.74 6.51 -37.56
CA SER A 322 18.64 5.43 -38.01
C SER A 322 18.25 4.83 -39.37
N ASN A 323 17.04 5.12 -39.87
CA ASN A 323 16.52 4.65 -41.15
C ASN A 323 16.78 5.66 -42.27
#